data_AF-A0A1I7VP87-F1
#
_entry.id   AF-A0A1I7VP87-F1
#
_cell.length_a   1.000
_cell.length_b   1.000
_cell.length_c   1.000
_cell.angle_alpha   90.00
_cell.angle_beta   90.00
_cell.angle_gamma   90.00
#
_symmetry.space_group_name_H-M   'P 1'
#
loop_
_entity.id
_entity.type
_entity.pdbx_description
1 polymer ?
#
loop_
_entity_poly.entity_id
_entity_poly.type
_entity_poly.pdbx_seq_one_letter_code
_entity_poly.pdbx_strand_id
1 'polypeptide(L)'
;MKQLYELGLFFRKRYNGYIEKFNQADIRILSSRSERAIVSAQAMLRGLFPADITMEWLKDEHWQPIPFYTESIERNAPLLHSTVHSCSRYDQLMKNETAVIADAMMQKYADVVQLLANVTGIGEGLSFGRIAALIDIQREILHQLPQPEWVYQKWPQFHNMRTIDIITEFKRISQNLKYNTLEKARFKGGLLLGDILRRFQNVANGTRVEASKMFLYSA
;
A
#
# COMPACT_ATOMS: atom_id res chain seq x y z
N MET A 1 14.08 -0.68 0.55
CA MET A 1 14.85 -0.57 1.81
C MET A 1 15.30 0.86 2.11
N LYS A 2 16.16 1.48 1.28
CA LYS A 2 16.66 2.86 1.50
C LYS A 2 15.57 3.89 1.81
N GLN A 3 14.49 3.91 1.02
CA GLN A 3 13.33 4.80 1.23
C GLN A 3 12.73 4.69 2.64
N LEU A 4 12.61 3.47 3.17
CA LEU A 4 12.02 3.23 4.48
C LEU A 4 13.00 3.58 5.60
N TYR A 5 14.29 3.33 5.40
CA TYR A 5 15.34 3.80 6.31
C TYR A 5 15.35 5.34 6.43
N GLU A 6 15.25 6.05 5.30
CA GLU A 6 15.15 7.51 5.26
C GLU A 6 13.87 8.01 5.92
N LEU A 7 12.74 7.31 5.74
CA LEU A 7 11.50 7.59 6.47
C LEU A 7 11.69 7.45 8.00
N GLY A 8 12.44 6.43 8.42
CA GLY A 8 12.81 6.23 9.82
C GLY A 8 13.63 7.40 10.37
N LEU A 9 14.66 7.84 9.64
CA LEU A 9 15.46 9.02 9.99
C LEU A 9 14.60 10.28 10.07
N PHE A 10 13.65 10.45 9.15
CA PHE A 10 12.70 11.55 9.18
C PHE A 10 11.83 11.51 10.46
N PHE A 11 11.29 10.34 10.84
CA PHE A 11 10.53 10.19 12.07
C PHE A 11 11.39 10.41 13.31
N ARG A 12 12.65 9.95 13.32
CA ARG A 12 13.60 10.22 14.40
C ARG A 12 13.77 11.71 14.63
N LYS A 13 13.95 12.48 13.56
CA LYS A 13 14.05 13.95 13.63
C LYS A 13 12.74 14.59 14.07
N ARG A 14 11.61 14.14 13.50
CA ARG A 14 10.28 14.72 13.75
C ARG A 14 9.79 14.52 15.19
N TYR A 15 10.06 13.36 15.77
CA TYR A 15 9.60 12.98 17.11
C TYR A 15 10.71 13.02 18.16
N ASN A 16 11.81 13.72 17.86
CA ASN A 16 12.87 13.98 18.83
C ASN A 16 12.32 14.72 20.05
N GLY A 17 12.78 14.35 21.26
CA GLY A 17 12.26 14.86 22.53
C GLY A 17 10.90 14.27 22.97
N TYR A 18 10.16 13.62 22.07
CA TYR A 18 8.95 12.86 22.41
C TYR A 18 9.25 11.37 22.56
N ILE A 19 10.02 10.81 21.62
CA ILE A 19 10.47 9.42 21.58
C ILE A 19 11.98 9.38 21.36
N GLU A 20 12.73 9.10 22.42
CA GLU A 20 14.19 9.06 22.38
C GLU A 20 14.76 7.65 22.28
N LYS A 21 14.12 6.68 22.92
CA LYS A 21 14.55 5.29 22.98
C LYS A 21 13.35 4.38 22.72
N PHE A 22 13.60 3.20 22.17
CA PHE A 22 12.55 2.22 22.01
C PHE A 22 12.10 1.72 23.39
N ASN A 23 10.80 1.76 23.64
CA ASN A 23 10.17 1.22 24.85
C ASN A 23 8.84 0.57 24.46
N GLN A 24 8.64 -0.69 24.82
CA GLN A 24 7.43 -1.44 24.48
C GLN A 24 6.14 -0.88 25.12
N ALA A 25 6.24 -0.14 26.24
CA ALA A 25 5.11 0.52 26.86
C ALA A 25 4.67 1.80 26.11
N ASP A 26 5.60 2.42 25.38
CA ASP A 26 5.36 3.65 24.64
C ASP A 26 5.08 3.38 23.16
N ILE A 27 5.63 2.30 22.61
CA ILE A 27 5.75 2.07 21.18
C ILE A 27 5.33 0.65 20.82
N ARG A 28 4.42 0.56 19.85
CA ARG A 28 4.00 -0.70 19.26
C ARG A 28 4.11 -0.63 17.74
N ILE A 29 4.56 -1.73 17.16
CA ILE A 29 4.63 -1.90 15.71
C ILE A 29 3.84 -3.16 15.35
N LEU A 30 2.95 -3.01 14.37
CA LEU A 30 2.19 -4.09 13.77
C LEU A 30 2.42 -4.10 12.26
N SER A 31 2.94 -5.21 11.76
CA SER A 31 3.13 -5.44 10.33
C SER A 31 2.08 -6.40 9.80
N SER A 32 1.69 -6.19 8.55
CA SER A 32 1.04 -7.19 7.73
C SER A 32 2.00 -8.36 7.52
N ARG A 33 1.46 -9.55 7.23
CA ARG A 33 2.25 -10.78 6.98
C ARG A 33 3.05 -10.79 5.67
N SER A 34 3.01 -9.72 4.88
CA SER A 34 3.77 -9.69 3.62
C SER A 34 5.25 -9.45 3.88
N GLU A 35 6.13 -10.21 3.21
CA GLU A 35 7.58 -10.07 3.35
C GLU A 35 8.03 -8.63 3.09
N ARG A 36 7.45 -7.97 2.07
CA ARG A 36 7.73 -6.56 1.76
C ARG A 36 7.42 -5.63 2.93
N ALA A 37 6.34 -5.86 3.69
CA ALA A 37 5.95 -5.02 4.83
C ALA A 37 6.87 -5.28 6.02
N ILE A 38 7.17 -6.55 6.29
CA ILE A 38 8.09 -6.96 7.36
C ILE A 38 9.48 -6.34 7.15
N VAL A 39 10.05 -6.48 5.95
CA VAL A 39 11.35 -5.89 5.60
C VAL A 39 11.31 -4.35 5.61
N SER A 40 10.18 -3.77 5.21
CA SER A 40 9.97 -2.31 5.27
C SER A 40 9.95 -1.79 6.70
N ALA A 41 9.26 -2.49 7.61
CA ALA A 41 9.23 -2.17 9.03
C ALA A 41 10.63 -2.25 9.64
N GLN A 42 11.39 -3.31 9.34
CA GLN A 42 12.78 -3.45 9.79
C GLN A 42 13.68 -2.29 9.31
N ALA A 43 13.62 -1.95 8.02
CA ALA A 43 14.39 -0.86 7.46
C ALA A 43 14.02 0.50 8.09
N MET A 44 12.74 0.75 8.31
CA MET A 44 12.26 1.98 8.96
C MET A 44 12.69 2.05 10.43
N LEU A 45 12.58 0.95 11.17
CA LEU A 45 13.02 0.87 12.56
C LEU A 45 14.53 1.10 12.72
N ARG A 46 15.36 0.64 11.78
CA ARG A 46 16.80 0.96 11.75
C ARG A 46 17.05 2.47 11.68
N GLY A 47 16.24 3.21 10.92
CA GLY A 47 16.36 4.67 10.83
C GLY A 47 15.77 5.39 12.04
N LEU A 48 14.68 4.87 12.61
CA LEU A 48 13.97 5.49 13.73
C LEU A 48 14.68 5.29 15.07
N PHE A 49 15.31 4.14 15.26
CA PHE A 49 15.98 3.75 16.51
C PHE A 49 17.39 3.21 16.22
N PRO A 50 18.31 4.07 15.77
CA PRO A 50 19.72 3.69 15.71
C PRO A 50 20.21 3.29 17.12
N ALA A 51 21.08 2.28 17.21
CA ALA A 51 21.76 1.96 18.46
C ALA A 51 22.69 3.13 18.82
N ASP A 52 22.52 3.69 20.02
CA ASP A 52 23.51 4.62 20.60
C ASP A 52 24.68 3.81 21.21
N ILE A 53 25.80 4.47 21.54
CA ILE A 53 26.99 3.83 22.13
C ILE A 53 26.64 3.03 23.40
N THR A 54 25.57 3.41 24.12
CA THR A 54 25.12 2.71 25.34
C THR A 54 24.25 1.49 25.05
N MET A 55 23.79 1.34 23.80
CA MET A 55 22.95 0.26 23.28
C MET A 55 23.65 -0.57 22.19
N GLU A 56 24.92 -0.29 21.91
CA GLU A 56 25.75 -1.11 21.02
C GLU A 56 25.87 -2.52 21.63
N TRP A 57 25.27 -3.49 20.95
CA TRP A 57 25.34 -4.91 21.33
C TRP A 57 26.50 -5.63 20.62
N LEU A 58 27.02 -5.02 19.55
CA LEU A 58 28.26 -5.40 18.86
C LEU A 58 29.06 -4.13 18.57
N LYS A 59 30.40 -4.27 18.60
CA LYS A 59 31.32 -3.17 18.29
C LYS A 59 31.04 -2.62 16.88
N ASP A 60 30.92 -1.29 16.79
CA ASP A 60 30.69 -0.55 15.54
C ASP A 60 29.33 -0.90 14.84
N GLU A 61 28.40 -1.57 15.53
CA GLU A 61 27.05 -1.86 15.01
C GLU A 61 26.02 -0.84 15.54
N HIS A 62 25.57 0.02 14.64
CA HIS A 62 24.56 1.05 14.93
C HIS A 62 23.11 0.57 14.74
N TRP A 63 22.89 -0.73 14.52
CA TRP A 63 21.57 -1.34 14.53
C TRP A 63 21.29 -2.09 15.83
N GLN A 64 20.02 -2.14 16.22
CA GLN A 64 19.56 -2.93 17.35
C GLN A 64 18.37 -3.80 16.94
N PRO A 65 18.25 -5.02 17.49
CA PRO A 65 17.07 -5.84 17.29
C PRO A 65 15.87 -5.22 18.00
N ILE A 66 14.83 -4.88 17.25
CA ILE A 66 13.59 -4.32 17.79
C ILE A 66 12.45 -5.30 17.54
N PRO A 67 11.76 -5.76 18.60
CA PRO A 67 10.62 -6.64 18.44
C PRO A 67 9.45 -5.87 17.83
N PHE A 68 8.77 -6.51 16.88
CA PHE A 68 7.48 -6.05 16.36
C PHE A 68 6.59 -7.25 16.09
N TYR A 69 5.29 -6.99 15.97
CA TYR A 69 4.29 -8.02 15.80
C TYR A 69 3.89 -8.10 14.34
N THR A 70 3.61 -9.30 13.87
CA THR A 70 2.91 -9.52 12.61
C THR A 70 1.47 -9.92 12.91
N GLU A 71 0.54 -9.58 12.03
CA GLU A 71 -0.82 -10.11 12.12
C GLU A 71 -0.80 -11.65 12.17
N SER A 72 -1.65 -12.22 13.02
CA SER A 72 -1.74 -13.67 13.22
C SER A 72 -2.23 -14.38 11.95
N ILE A 73 -1.55 -15.47 11.58
CA ILE A 73 -1.88 -16.34 10.44
C ILE A 73 -3.30 -16.90 10.56
N GLU A 74 -3.70 -17.31 11.77
CA GLU A 74 -4.97 -18.02 12.00
C GLU A 74 -6.21 -17.13 11.88
N ARG A 75 -6.07 -15.81 12.06
CA ARG A 75 -7.21 -14.89 12.09
C ARG A 75 -7.46 -14.17 10.78
N ASN A 76 -6.63 -14.39 9.75
CA ASN A 76 -6.66 -13.62 8.51
C ASN A 76 -6.81 -12.11 8.79
N ALA A 77 -6.27 -11.55 9.88
CA ALA A 77 -6.79 -10.31 10.47
C ALA A 77 -7.05 -9.19 9.42
N PRO A 78 -8.25 -8.59 9.35
CA PRO A 78 -8.58 -7.61 8.31
C PRO A 78 -7.89 -6.26 8.46
N LEU A 79 -7.20 -6.05 9.58
CA LEU A 79 -6.79 -4.73 10.00
C LEU A 79 -5.81 -4.11 9.00
N LEU A 80 -4.81 -4.88 8.54
CA LEU A 80 -3.83 -4.42 7.55
C LEU A 80 -3.99 -5.07 6.15
N HIS A 81 -5.02 -5.91 5.98
CA HIS A 81 -5.29 -6.62 4.72
C HIS A 81 -6.74 -6.45 4.26
N SER A 82 -7.20 -5.20 4.12
CA SER A 82 -8.60 -4.90 3.78
C SER A 82 -9.13 -5.58 2.49
N THR A 83 -8.24 -5.96 1.57
CA THR A 83 -8.60 -6.57 0.28
C THR A 83 -8.78 -8.08 0.32
N VAL A 84 -8.32 -8.77 1.37
CA VAL A 84 -8.33 -10.25 1.46
C VAL A 84 -9.64 -10.79 2.01
N HIS A 85 -10.47 -9.92 2.60
CA HIS A 85 -11.73 -10.28 3.24
C HIS A 85 -12.89 -10.27 2.26
N SER A 86 -13.65 -11.36 2.26
CA SER A 86 -14.93 -11.45 1.57
C SER A 86 -15.96 -10.57 2.28
N CYS A 87 -16.68 -9.77 1.50
CA CYS A 87 -17.73 -8.90 2.00
C CYS A 87 -18.80 -8.82 0.94
N SER A 88 -19.84 -9.66 1.05
CA SER A 88 -20.86 -9.84 0.02
C SER A 88 -21.50 -8.52 -0.44
N ARG A 89 -21.80 -7.63 0.50
CA ARG A 89 -22.34 -6.29 0.20
C ARG A 89 -21.36 -5.45 -0.59
N TYR A 90 -20.09 -5.40 -0.19
CA TYR A 90 -19.04 -4.69 -0.94
C TYR A 90 -18.87 -5.28 -2.34
N ASP A 91 -18.85 -6.61 -2.46
CA ASP A 91 -18.62 -7.30 -3.74
C ASP A 91 -19.76 -7.04 -4.72
N GLN A 92 -21.01 -7.00 -4.25
CA GLN A 92 -22.18 -6.61 -5.04
C GLN A 92 -22.07 -5.17 -5.55
N LEU A 93 -21.71 -4.22 -4.67
CA LEU A 93 -21.52 -2.82 -5.04
C LEU A 93 -20.42 -2.66 -6.10
N MET A 94 -19.28 -3.33 -5.90
CA MET A 94 -18.18 -3.31 -6.85
C MET A 94 -18.56 -3.92 -8.20
N LYS A 95 -19.26 -5.05 -8.21
CA LYS A 95 -19.65 -5.73 -9.46
C LYS A 95 -20.53 -4.84 -10.34
N ASN A 96 -21.57 -4.24 -9.75
CA ASN A 96 -22.52 -3.42 -10.50
C ASN A 96 -21.87 -2.17 -11.10
N GLU A 97 -21.05 -1.47 -10.31
CA GLU A 97 -20.42 -0.23 -10.75
C GLU A 97 -19.24 -0.47 -11.70
N THR A 98 -18.46 -1.53 -11.46
CA THR A 98 -17.34 -1.89 -12.33
C THR A 98 -17.82 -2.28 -13.72
N ALA A 99 -18.97 -2.95 -13.87
CA ALA A 99 -19.50 -3.31 -15.20
C ALA A 99 -19.73 -2.08 -16.07
N VAL A 100 -20.45 -1.08 -15.55
CA VAL A 100 -20.77 0.16 -16.30
C VAL A 100 -19.50 0.93 -16.69
N ILE A 101 -18.56 1.06 -15.76
CA ILE A 101 -17.32 1.81 -15.99
C ILE A 101 -16.35 1.04 -16.89
N ALA A 102 -16.26 -0.27 -16.73
CA ALA A 102 -15.45 -1.11 -17.58
C ALA A 102 -15.90 -0.97 -19.03
N ASP A 103 -17.20 -1.10 -19.32
CA ASP A 103 -17.73 -0.97 -20.68
C ASP A 103 -17.39 0.40 -21.27
N ALA A 104 -17.65 1.48 -20.54
CA ALA A 104 -17.34 2.84 -21.00
C ALA A 104 -15.83 3.05 -21.28
N MET A 105 -14.95 2.53 -20.42
CA MET A 105 -13.50 2.66 -20.60
C MET A 105 -12.97 1.79 -21.73
N MET A 106 -13.46 0.55 -21.84
CA MET A 106 -13.07 -0.38 -22.88
C MET A 106 -13.49 0.16 -24.26
N GLN A 107 -14.67 0.76 -24.37
CA GLN A 107 -15.13 1.43 -25.59
C GLN A 107 -14.33 2.71 -25.89
N LYS A 108 -14.11 3.57 -24.89
CA LYS A 108 -13.37 4.83 -25.06
C LYS A 108 -11.95 4.61 -25.61
N TYR A 109 -11.28 3.55 -25.14
CA TYR A 109 -9.89 3.23 -25.52
C TYR A 109 -9.80 1.98 -26.38
N ALA A 110 -10.81 1.70 -27.21
CA ALA A 110 -10.92 0.44 -27.97
C ALA A 110 -9.67 0.11 -28.79
N ASP A 111 -9.06 1.09 -29.48
CA ASP A 111 -7.84 0.88 -30.26
C ASP A 111 -6.66 0.42 -29.38
N VAL A 112 -6.55 1.01 -28.18
CA VAL A 112 -5.49 0.68 -27.22
C VAL A 112 -5.76 -0.69 -26.61
N VAL A 113 -7.01 -1.00 -26.30
CA VAL A 113 -7.43 -2.32 -25.82
C VAL A 113 -7.07 -3.40 -26.85
N GLN A 114 -7.33 -3.14 -28.14
CA GLN A 114 -6.98 -4.06 -29.22
C GLN A 114 -5.47 -4.26 -29.35
N LEU A 115 -4.69 -3.15 -29.27
CA LEU A 115 -3.24 -3.24 -29.23
C LEU A 115 -2.79 -4.11 -28.06
N LEU A 116 -3.27 -3.81 -26.84
CA LEU A 116 -2.90 -4.53 -25.63
C LEU A 116 -3.26 -6.02 -25.71
N ALA A 117 -4.42 -6.37 -26.25
CA ALA A 117 -4.84 -7.76 -26.41
C ALA A 117 -3.86 -8.56 -27.27
N ASN A 118 -3.33 -7.92 -28.33
CA ASN A 118 -2.37 -8.52 -29.25
C ASN A 118 -0.96 -8.59 -28.65
N VAL A 119 -0.42 -7.47 -28.16
CA VAL A 119 0.99 -7.41 -27.69
C VAL A 119 1.23 -8.15 -26.39
N THR A 120 0.19 -8.32 -25.56
CA THR A 120 0.28 -9.10 -24.32
C THR A 120 0.01 -10.60 -24.52
N GLY A 121 -0.54 -10.99 -25.68
CA GLY A 121 -1.01 -12.35 -25.95
C GLY A 121 -2.26 -12.77 -25.15
N ILE A 122 -2.91 -11.84 -24.44
CA ILE A 122 -4.10 -12.15 -23.62
C ILE A 122 -5.35 -12.36 -24.49
N GLY A 123 -5.44 -11.71 -25.65
CA GLY A 123 -6.56 -11.83 -26.57
C GLY A 123 -7.92 -11.44 -25.95
N GLU A 124 -8.96 -12.22 -26.26
CA GLU A 124 -10.34 -12.02 -25.79
C GLU A 124 -10.47 -12.03 -24.25
N GLY A 125 -9.52 -12.62 -23.54
CA GLY A 125 -9.50 -12.62 -22.08
C GLY A 125 -9.07 -11.28 -21.46
N LEU A 126 -8.81 -10.24 -22.25
CA LEU A 126 -8.37 -8.94 -21.75
C LEU A 126 -9.55 -8.17 -21.16
N SER A 127 -9.53 -7.97 -19.85
CA SER A 127 -10.57 -7.24 -19.12
C SER A 127 -10.05 -5.93 -18.55
N PHE A 128 -10.97 -5.04 -18.17
CA PHE A 128 -10.68 -3.81 -17.44
C PHE A 128 -9.70 -4.03 -16.27
N GLY A 129 -9.93 -5.08 -15.47
CA GLY A 129 -9.07 -5.43 -14.34
C GLY A 129 -7.68 -5.89 -14.75
N ARG A 130 -7.55 -6.64 -15.86
CA ARG A 130 -6.25 -7.06 -16.40
C ARG A 130 -5.47 -5.88 -16.96
N ILE A 131 -6.12 -4.97 -17.69
CA ILE A 131 -5.47 -3.73 -18.16
C ILE A 131 -4.97 -2.91 -16.98
N ALA A 132 -5.80 -2.70 -15.95
CA ALA A 132 -5.39 -2.00 -14.74
C ALA A 132 -4.20 -2.69 -14.02
N ALA A 133 -4.03 -4.00 -14.17
CA ALA A 133 -2.90 -4.73 -13.60
C ALA A 133 -1.59 -4.55 -14.40
N LEU A 134 -1.66 -4.28 -15.71
CA LEU A 134 -0.48 -4.08 -16.56
C LEU A 134 0.39 -2.89 -16.12
N ILE A 135 -0.15 -1.98 -15.32
CA ILE A 135 0.61 -0.85 -14.74
C ILE A 135 1.83 -1.30 -13.93
N ASP A 136 1.87 -2.56 -13.47
CA ASP A 136 3.01 -3.12 -12.75
C ASP A 136 4.31 -3.10 -13.57
N ILE A 137 4.23 -2.95 -14.91
CA ILE A 137 5.38 -2.69 -15.79
C ILE A 137 6.16 -1.44 -15.39
N GLN A 138 5.55 -0.48 -14.67
CA GLN A 138 6.26 0.68 -14.11
C GLN A 138 7.43 0.27 -13.22
N ARG A 139 7.41 -0.92 -12.60
CA ARG A 139 8.54 -1.43 -11.81
C ARG A 139 9.77 -1.63 -12.69
N GLU A 140 9.59 -2.15 -13.90
CA GLU A 140 10.67 -2.34 -14.87
C GLU A 140 11.22 -0.99 -15.34
N ILE A 141 10.33 -0.04 -15.64
CA ILE A 141 10.69 1.34 -16.02
C ILE A 141 11.53 2.00 -14.92
N LEU A 142 11.10 1.88 -13.65
CA LEU A 142 11.82 2.44 -12.50
C LEU A 142 13.22 1.85 -12.33
N HIS A 143 13.43 0.60 -12.75
CA HIS A 143 14.73 -0.07 -12.73
C HIS A 143 15.48 0.03 -14.06
N GLN A 144 15.04 0.91 -14.96
CA GLN A 144 15.68 1.19 -16.25
C GLN A 144 15.84 -0.06 -17.12
N LEU A 145 14.92 -1.02 -16.98
CA LEU A 145 14.89 -2.19 -17.85
C LEU A 145 14.34 -1.79 -19.23
N PRO A 146 14.83 -2.42 -20.31
CA PRO A 146 14.36 -2.14 -21.66
C PRO A 146 12.85 -2.40 -21.76
N GLN A 147 12.16 -1.52 -22.47
CA GLN A 147 10.71 -1.59 -22.62
C GLN A 147 10.34 -1.81 -24.08
N PRO A 148 9.30 -2.60 -24.36
CA PRO A 148 8.80 -2.76 -25.71
C PRO A 148 8.16 -1.45 -26.20
N GLU A 149 8.29 -1.17 -27.50
CA GLU A 149 7.86 0.09 -28.13
C GLU A 149 6.40 0.48 -27.83
N TRP A 150 5.51 -0.51 -27.73
CA TRP A 150 4.09 -0.28 -27.49
C TRP A 150 3.82 0.48 -26.18
N VAL A 151 4.70 0.38 -25.17
CA VAL A 151 4.54 1.04 -23.85
C VAL A 151 4.49 2.56 -24.01
N TYR A 152 5.31 3.10 -24.91
CA TYR A 152 5.45 4.54 -25.13
C TYR A 152 4.77 5.03 -26.41
N GLN A 153 4.09 4.14 -27.15
CA GLN A 153 3.28 4.50 -28.31
C GLN A 153 2.28 5.59 -27.95
N LYS A 154 2.29 6.68 -28.72
CA LYS A 154 1.41 7.84 -28.55
C LYS A 154 0.12 7.68 -29.34
N TRP A 155 -0.97 8.20 -28.78
CA TRP A 155 -2.30 8.13 -29.35
C TRP A 155 -2.86 9.54 -29.59
N PRO A 156 -2.79 10.07 -30.82
CA PRO A 156 -3.23 11.44 -31.13
C PRO A 156 -4.70 11.71 -30.79
N GLN A 157 -5.58 10.71 -30.95
CA GLN A 157 -7.00 10.80 -30.61
C GLN A 157 -7.25 10.93 -29.09
N PHE A 158 -6.25 10.65 -28.26
CA PHE A 158 -6.31 10.76 -26.81
C PHE A 158 -5.34 11.84 -26.30
N HIS A 159 -5.31 12.99 -26.97
CA HIS A 159 -4.44 14.13 -26.61
C HIS A 159 -2.95 13.75 -26.52
N ASN A 160 -2.49 12.85 -27.40
CA ASN A 160 -1.12 12.32 -27.43
C ASN A 160 -0.70 11.59 -26.15
N MET A 161 -1.64 11.04 -25.37
CA MET A 161 -1.32 10.11 -24.29
C MET A 161 -0.53 8.91 -24.82
N ARG A 162 0.43 8.42 -24.03
CA ARG A 162 1.11 7.15 -24.31
C ARG A 162 0.26 5.99 -23.83
N THR A 163 0.50 4.79 -24.35
CA THR A 163 -0.17 3.57 -23.88
C THR A 163 -0.07 3.40 -22.36
N ILE A 164 1.11 3.66 -21.77
CA ILE A 164 1.29 3.61 -20.31
C ILE A 164 0.46 4.64 -19.56
N ASP A 165 0.21 5.82 -20.13
CA ASP A 165 -0.62 6.85 -19.50
C ASP A 165 -2.09 6.38 -19.48
N ILE A 166 -2.54 5.70 -20.54
CA ILE A 166 -3.89 5.12 -20.61
C ILE A 166 -4.04 3.95 -19.62
N ILE A 167 -3.06 3.05 -19.55
CA ILE A 167 -3.04 1.97 -18.54
C ILE A 167 -3.09 2.55 -17.12
N THR A 168 -2.39 3.67 -16.89
CA THR A 168 -2.41 4.39 -15.61
C THR A 168 -3.83 4.89 -15.29
N GLU A 169 -4.58 5.37 -16.27
CA GLU A 169 -5.98 5.76 -16.08
C GLU A 169 -6.89 4.58 -15.72
N PHE A 170 -6.73 3.42 -16.37
CA PHE A 170 -7.43 2.19 -15.97
C PHE A 170 -7.14 1.83 -14.51
N LYS A 171 -5.86 1.89 -14.10
CA LYS A 171 -5.47 1.67 -12.70
C LYS A 171 -6.10 2.69 -11.76
N ARG A 172 -6.03 3.98 -12.09
CA ARG A 172 -6.56 5.07 -11.26
C ARG A 172 -8.05 4.89 -11.02
N ILE A 173 -8.82 4.64 -12.08
CA ILE A 173 -10.26 4.41 -11.98
C ILE A 173 -10.56 3.13 -11.20
N SER A 174 -9.84 2.04 -11.46
CA SER A 174 -9.97 0.79 -10.70
C SER A 174 -9.73 0.98 -9.20
N GLN A 175 -8.74 1.79 -8.81
CA GLN A 175 -8.47 2.06 -7.39
C GLN A 175 -9.53 2.98 -6.76
N ASN A 176 -9.92 4.06 -7.44
CA ASN A 176 -10.94 4.97 -6.94
C ASN A 176 -12.26 4.24 -6.68
N LEU A 177 -12.63 3.31 -7.56
CA LEU A 177 -13.85 2.53 -7.41
C LEU A 177 -13.92 1.74 -6.11
N LYS A 178 -12.79 1.34 -5.52
CA LYS A 178 -12.79 0.58 -4.27
C LYS A 178 -13.23 1.42 -3.06
N TYR A 179 -13.19 2.75 -3.15
CA TYR A 179 -13.36 3.65 -2.00
C TYR A 179 -14.22 4.89 -2.27
N ASN A 180 -14.77 5.07 -3.47
CA ASN A 180 -15.49 6.28 -3.89
C ASN A 180 -16.87 6.49 -3.22
N THR A 181 -17.30 5.62 -2.30
CA THR A 181 -18.48 5.85 -1.45
C THR A 181 -18.13 5.61 0.01
N LEU A 182 -18.82 6.29 0.92
CA LEU A 182 -18.66 6.09 2.35
C LEU A 182 -18.91 4.62 2.74
N GLU A 183 -19.91 3.98 2.13
CA GLU A 183 -20.22 2.56 2.38
C GLU A 183 -19.03 1.65 2.02
N LYS A 184 -18.43 1.84 0.84
CA LYS A 184 -17.27 1.05 0.40
C LYS A 184 -16.01 1.36 1.21
N ALA A 185 -15.77 2.64 1.50
CA ALA A 185 -14.66 3.07 2.35
C ALA A 185 -14.75 2.45 3.75
N ARG A 186 -15.97 2.35 4.33
CA ARG A 186 -16.19 1.67 5.62
C ARG A 186 -15.87 0.17 5.55
N PHE A 187 -16.25 -0.52 4.48
CA PHE A 187 -15.97 -1.96 4.35
C PHE A 187 -14.48 -2.28 4.19
N LYS A 188 -13.67 -1.38 3.62
CA LYS A 188 -12.24 -1.61 3.41
C LYS A 188 -11.36 -0.94 4.46
N GLY A 189 -11.49 0.37 4.66
CA GLY A 189 -10.65 1.14 5.59
C GLY A 189 -11.24 1.30 7.00
N GLY A 190 -12.53 1.00 7.19
CA GLY A 190 -13.24 1.31 8.42
C GLY A 190 -12.70 0.58 9.65
N LEU A 191 -12.19 -0.64 9.50
CA LEU A 191 -11.61 -1.38 10.62
C LEU A 191 -10.34 -0.71 11.15
N LEU A 192 -9.41 -0.35 10.27
CA LEU A 192 -8.17 0.33 10.64
C LEU A 192 -8.44 1.72 11.21
N LEU A 193 -9.32 2.50 10.57
CA LEU A 193 -9.70 3.82 11.08
C LEU A 193 -10.37 3.70 12.46
N GLY A 194 -11.24 2.70 12.65
CA GLY A 194 -11.88 2.43 13.94
C GLY A 194 -10.88 2.07 15.04
N ASP A 195 -9.84 1.28 14.72
CA ASP A 195 -8.76 0.94 15.65
C ASP A 195 -7.94 2.18 16.05
N ILE A 196 -7.54 3.00 15.06
CA ILE A 196 -6.81 4.25 15.29
C ILE A 196 -7.62 5.22 16.15
N LEU A 197 -8.89 5.47 15.81
CA LEU A 197 -9.74 6.41 16.55
C LEU A 197 -10.00 5.94 17.97
N ARG A 198 -10.26 4.64 18.17
CA ARG A 198 -10.44 4.07 19.52
C ARG A 198 -9.18 4.21 20.35
N ARG A 199 -8.00 4.03 19.76
CA ARG A 199 -6.73 4.24 20.44
C ARG A 199 -6.55 5.71 20.86
N PHE A 200 -6.81 6.66 19.96
CA PHE A 200 -6.74 8.09 20.30
C PHE A 200 -7.69 8.45 21.44
N GLN A 201 -8.92 7.96 21.41
CA GLN A 201 -9.89 8.17 22.50
C GLN A 201 -9.41 7.58 23.83
N ASN A 202 -8.89 6.35 23.81
CA ASN A 202 -8.39 5.70 25.01
C ASN A 202 -7.19 6.44 25.62
N VAL A 203 -6.25 6.91 24.79
CA VAL A 203 -5.12 7.73 25.24
C VAL A 203 -5.61 9.05 25.85
N ALA A 204 -6.53 9.74 25.18
CA ALA A 204 -7.09 11.01 25.67
C ALA A 204 -7.83 10.87 27.01
N ASN A 205 -8.49 9.72 27.22
CA ASN A 205 -9.23 9.44 28.46
C ASN A 205 -8.35 8.88 29.59
N GLY A 206 -7.04 8.70 29.38
CA GLY A 206 -6.15 8.07 30.36
C GLY A 206 -6.39 6.57 30.54
N THR A 207 -7.13 5.93 29.64
CA THR A 207 -7.35 4.49 29.64
C THR A 207 -6.05 3.78 29.29
N ARG A 208 -5.75 2.68 29.99
CA ARG A 208 -4.58 1.85 29.69
C ARG A 208 -4.63 1.34 28.25
N VAL A 209 -3.57 1.59 27.49
CA VAL A 209 -3.38 1.12 26.10
C VAL A 209 -2.07 0.33 25.99
N GLU A 210 -1.94 -0.45 24.92
CA GLU A 210 -0.74 -1.26 24.66
C GLU A 210 0.51 -0.41 24.40
N ALA A 211 0.34 0.77 23.80
CA ALA A 211 1.40 1.74 23.53
C ALA A 211 0.83 3.14 23.66
N SER A 212 1.43 3.92 24.56
CA SER A 212 0.92 5.24 24.99
C SER A 212 1.33 6.38 24.05
N LYS A 213 2.43 6.25 23.30
CA LYS A 213 3.00 7.33 22.48
C LYS A 213 2.88 7.10 20.98
N MET A 214 3.18 5.89 20.51
CA MET A 214 3.26 5.62 19.07
C MET A 214 2.81 4.21 18.71
N PHE A 215 1.94 4.12 17.71
CA PHE A 215 1.55 2.86 17.08
C PHE A 215 1.83 2.93 15.58
N LEU A 216 2.71 2.06 15.10
CA LEU A 216 3.14 2.01 13.70
C LEU A 216 2.51 0.81 13.01
N TYR A 217 1.84 1.06 11.89
CA TYR A 217 1.28 0.01 11.03
C TYR A 217 2.11 -0.09 9.75
N SER A 218 2.58 -1.29 9.41
CA SER A 218 3.28 -1.56 8.13
C SER A 218 2.43 -2.48 7.26
N ALA A 219 1.96 -2.01 6.10
CA ALA A 219 1.00 -2.71 5.25
C ALA A 219 1.37 -2.65 3.76
#